data_AF-A0A933V7W7-F1
#
_entry.id   AF-A0A933V7W7-F1
#
_cell.length_a   1.000
_cell.length_b   1.000
_cell.length_c   1.000
_cell.angle_alpha   90.00
_cell.angle_beta   90.00
_cell.angle_gamma   90.00
#
_symmetry.space_group_name_H-M   'P 1'
#
loop_
_entity.id
_entity.type
_entity.pdbx_description
1 polymer ?
#
loop_
_entity_poly.entity_id
_entity_poly.type
_entity_poly.pdbx_seq_one_letter_code
_entity_poly.pdbx_strand_id
1 'polypeptide(L)' 'MAEENQLWGAERIRGEFLKLGITVAKHTIQTYITQVHPAKPSSQTWSTFLKNHAKDIWD' A
#
# COMPACT_ATOMS: atom_id res chain seq x y z
N MET A 1 3.49 6.88 -13.34
CA MET A 1 4.56 5.99 -12.76
C MET A 1 4.09 5.13 -11.59
N ALA A 2 3.85 5.65 -10.37
CA ALA A 2 3.46 4.78 -9.25
C ALA A 2 2.13 4.05 -9.52
N GLU A 3 1.08 4.78 -9.93
CA GLU A 3 -0.25 4.22 -10.22
C GLU A 3 -0.26 3.20 -11.37
N GLU A 4 0.44 3.53 -12.45
CA GLU A 4 0.53 2.70 -13.65
C GLU A 4 1.45 1.48 -13.45
N ASN A 5 2.37 1.52 -12.48
CA ASN A 5 3.35 0.48 -12.22
C ASN A 5 3.26 0.02 -10.77
N GLN A 6 2.17 -0.68 -10.43
CA GLN A 6 1.87 -1.05 -9.06
C GLN A 6 2.94 -1.91 -8.36
N LEU A 7 3.75 -2.61 -9.14
CA LEU A 7 4.84 -3.47 -8.65
C LEU A 7 6.15 -2.71 -8.38
N TRP A 8 6.23 -1.42 -8.73
CA TRP A 8 7.46 -0.66 -8.58
C TRP A 8 7.62 -0.10 -7.17
N GLY A 9 8.71 -0.48 -6.51
CA GLY A 9 9.10 0.09 -5.23
C GLY A 9 9.78 1.46 -5.35
N ALA A 10 9.94 2.14 -4.20
CA ALA A 10 10.47 3.50 -4.13
C ALA A 10 11.84 3.66 -4.81
N GLU A 11 12.74 2.67 -4.68
CA GLU A 11 14.07 2.71 -5.30
C GLU A 11 14.02 2.61 -6.83
N ARG A 12 13.08 1.82 -7.37
CA ARG A 12 12.89 1.70 -8.82
C ARG A 12 12.44 3.02 -9.41
N ILE A 13 11.43 3.64 -8.81
CA ILE A 13 10.90 4.96 -9.23
C ILE A 13 11.97 6.04 -9.09
N ARG A 14 12.78 5.99 -8.01
CA ARG A 14 13.91 6.91 -7.82
C ARG A 14 14.95 6.80 -8.94
N GLY A 15 15.26 5.59 -9.38
CA GLY A 15 16.16 5.35 -10.50
C GLY A 15 15.65 5.93 -11.82
N GLU A 16 14.34 5.86 -12.07
CA GLU A 16 13.73 6.47 -13.26
C GLU A 16 13.79 8.00 -13.22
N PHE A 17 13.52 8.61 -12.06
CA PHE A 17 13.73 10.06 -11.90
C PHE A 17 15.19 10.45 -12.11
N LEU A 18 16.13 9.66 -11.59
CA LEU A 18 17.56 9.93 -11.77
C LEU A 18 17.98 9.88 -13.25
N LYS A 19 17.45 8.95 -14.04
CA LYS A 19 17.69 8.89 -15.49
C LYS A 19 17.19 10.14 -16.21
N LEU A 20 16.14 10.78 -15.69
CA LEU A 20 15.60 12.05 -16.21
C LEU A 20 16.35 13.27 -15.65
N GLY A 21 17.40 13.09 -14.84
CA GLY A 21 18.13 14.18 -14.18
C GLY A 21 17.41 14.79 -12.98
N ILE A 22 16.34 14.16 -12.52
CA ILE A 22 15.51 14.63 -11.41
C ILE A 22 15.93 13.91 -10.13
N THR A 23 16.34 14.67 -9.12
CA THR A 23 16.67 14.11 -7.81
C THR A 23 15.51 14.31 -6.85
N VAL A 24 14.90 13.19 -6.41
CA VAL A 24 13.80 13.19 -5.45
C VAL A 24 14.22 12.39 -4.22
N ALA A 25 13.85 12.88 -3.04
CA ALA A 25 14.06 12.15 -1.79
C ALA A 25 13.19 10.88 -1.75
N LYS A 26 13.77 9.80 -1.23
CA LYS A 26 13.07 8.50 -1.09
C LYS A 26 11.76 8.64 -0.31
N HIS A 27 11.75 9.46 0.75
CA HIS A 27 10.55 9.64 1.59
C HIS A 27 9.38 10.17 0.76
N THR A 28 9.63 11.13 -0.14
CA THR A 28 8.60 11.74 -0.99
C THR A 28 8.00 10.69 -1.91
N ILE A 29 8.84 9.88 -2.55
CA ILE A 29 8.40 8.78 -3.39
C ILE A 29 7.57 7.78 -2.58
N GLN A 30 8.00 7.44 -1.36
CA GLN A 30 7.28 6.52 -0.48
C GLN A 30 5.89 7.05 -0.10
N THR A 31 5.76 8.34 0.22
CA THR A 31 4.48 8.98 0.51
C THR A 31 3.52 8.84 -0.68
N TYR A 32 4.00 9.13 -1.90
CA TYR A 32 3.18 8.96 -3.10
C TYR A 32 2.82 7.49 -3.34
N ILE A 33 3.76 6.54 -3.21
CA ILE A 33 3.45 5.11 -3.35
C ILE A 33 2.37 4.67 -2.36
N THR A 34 2.46 5.10 -1.10
CA THR A 34 1.48 4.70 -0.06
C THR A 34 0.10 5.28 -0.31
N GLN A 35 0.00 6.48 -0.88
CA GLN A 35 -1.29 7.08 -1.27
C GLN A 35 -1.96 6.32 -2.42
N VAL A 36 -1.16 5.90 -3.39
CA VAL A 36 -1.65 5.28 -4.63
C VAL A 36 -1.86 3.77 -4.44
N HIS A 37 -1.03 3.13 -3.63
CA HIS A 37 -1.12 1.71 -3.24
C HIS A 37 -1.39 1.61 -1.74
N PRO A 38 -2.64 1.89 -1.31
CA PRO A 38 -3.00 1.74 0.08
C PRO A 38 -2.75 0.29 0.51
N ALA A 39 -2.06 0.12 1.63
CA ALA A 39 -1.88 -1.20 2.22
C ALA A 39 -3.27 -1.82 2.41
N LYS A 40 -3.45 -3.04 1.90
CA LYS A 40 -4.70 -3.77 2.12
C LYS A 40 -4.89 -3.88 3.64
N PRO A 41 -6.05 -3.50 4.19
CA PRO A 41 -6.26 -3.63 5.63
C PRO A 41 -5.96 -5.07 6.03
N SER A 42 -5.18 -5.24 7.10
CA SER A 42 -4.84 -6.56 7.62
C SER A 42 -6.13 -7.36 7.74
N SER A 43 -6.13 -8.58 7.19
CA SER A 43 -7.30 -9.47 7.16
C SER A 43 -8.08 -9.42 8.48
N GLN A 44 -9.41 -9.45 8.36
CA GLN A 44 -10.41 -9.55 9.43
C GLN A 44 -9.82 -9.75 10.84
N THR A 45 -9.85 -8.73 11.69
CA THR A 45 -9.40 -8.88 13.08
C THR A 45 -10.20 -9.98 13.79
N TRP A 46 -9.59 -10.66 14.76
CA TRP A 46 -10.28 -11.65 15.62
C TRP A 46 -11.60 -11.11 16.20
N SER A 47 -11.67 -9.81 16.51
CA SER A 47 -12.90 -9.17 16.96
C SER A 47 -14.01 -9.22 15.90
N THR A 48 -13.69 -8.97 14.64
CA THR A 48 -14.68 -9.01 13.57
C THR A 48 -15.06 -10.45 13.22
N PHE A 49 -14.13 -11.39 13.28
CA PHE A 49 -14.42 -12.82 13.15
C PHE A 49 -15.41 -13.29 14.23
N LEU A 50 -15.15 -12.98 15.50
CA LEU A 50 -16.02 -13.32 16.62
C LEU A 50 -17.41 -12.68 16.50
N LYS A 51 -17.50 -11.41 16.08
CA LYS A 51 -18.80 -10.74 15.84
C LYS A 51 -19.61 -11.41 14.73
N ASN A 52 -18.94 -11.83 13.66
CA ASN A 52 -19.60 -12.47 12.53
C ASN A 52 -20.10 -13.88 12.92
N HIS A 53 -19.33 -14.63 13.72
CA HIS A 53 -19.68 -16.00 14.15
C HIS A 53 -20.60 -16.06 15.37
N ALA A 54 -20.61 -15.03 16.22
CA ALA A 54 -21.53 -14.95 17.36
C ALA A 54 -23.01 -14.98 16.91
N LYS A 55 -23.32 -14.40 15.74
CA LYS A 55 -24.68 -14.48 15.17
C LYS A 55 -25.08 -15.88 14.74
N ASP A 56 -24.11 -16.72 14.39
CA ASP A 56 -24.33 -18.10 13.92
C ASP A 56 -24.53 -19.09 15.08
N ILE A 57 -24.10 -18.71 16.29
CA ILE A 57 -24.18 -19.57 17.50
C ILE A 57 -25.53 -19.43 18.24
N TRP A 58 -26.28 -18.37 17.98
CA TRP A 58 -27.53 -18.05 18.68
C TRP A 58 -28.81 -18.19 17.82
N ASP A 59 -28.71 -18.74 16.61
CA ASP A 59 -29.84 -19.26 15.81
C ASP A 59 -29.98 -20.78 16.02
#